data_AF-A0A2Z6RN42-F1
#
_entry.id   AF-A0A2Z6RN42-F1
#
_cell.length_a   1.000
_cell.length_b   1.000
_cell.length_c   1.000
_cell.angle_alpha   90.00
_cell.angle_beta   90.00
_cell.angle_gamma   90.00
#
_symmetry.space_group_name_H-M   'P 1'
#
loop_
_entity.id
_entity.type
_entity.pdbx_description
1 polymer ?
#
loop_
_entity_poly.entity_id
_entity_poly.type
_entity_poly.pdbx_seq_one_letter_code
_entity_poly.pdbx_strand_id
1 'polypeptide(L)'
;MLDRIGKKQTRIGVLVQEKFALQLLYQQNAHHLQRCRGDIGLLEYNQDRLYERYEKWKTKEKNSRQIILVLQNNPLNMAEGRRLPVLKLMAPALAKFQPYIGQEPPDDYLDKVIQSWAYFEGHMTVLENANAGDFNNAVKCDILKSMMGENMLQYQCKILL
;
A
#
# COMPACT_ATOMS: atom_id res chain seq x y z
N MET A 1 -50.35 75.96 -30.63
CA MET A 1 -49.23 76.09 -29.65
C MET A 1 -49.31 75.07 -28.51
N LEU A 2 -50.48 74.84 -27.91
CA LEU A 2 -50.64 73.97 -26.72
C LEU A 2 -50.29 72.48 -26.94
N ASP A 3 -50.66 71.88 -28.09
CA ASP A 3 -50.34 70.48 -28.43
C ASP A 3 -48.83 70.17 -28.45
N ARG A 4 -48.02 71.16 -28.88
CA ARG A 4 -46.55 71.05 -28.90
C ARG A 4 -45.95 71.04 -27.49
N ILE A 5 -46.59 71.70 -26.53
CA ILE A 5 -46.13 71.78 -25.13
C ILE A 5 -46.47 70.46 -24.41
N GLY A 6 -47.67 69.92 -24.61
CA GLY A 6 -48.08 68.62 -24.03
C GLY A 6 -47.19 67.45 -24.49
N LYS A 7 -46.84 67.41 -25.77
CA LYS A 7 -45.90 66.40 -26.32
C LYS A 7 -44.50 66.51 -25.72
N LYS A 8 -43.99 67.72 -25.52
CA LYS A 8 -42.69 67.95 -24.86
C LYS A 8 -42.70 67.49 -23.41
N GLN A 9 -43.75 67.82 -22.66
CA GLN A 9 -43.89 67.37 -21.26
C GLN A 9 -43.97 65.85 -21.14
N THR A 10 -44.71 65.20 -22.04
CA THR A 10 -44.79 63.74 -22.10
C THR A 10 -43.42 63.12 -22.38
N ARG A 11 -42.66 63.68 -23.34
CA ARG A 11 -41.31 63.19 -23.66
C ARG A 11 -40.33 63.37 -22.51
N ILE A 12 -40.42 64.47 -21.76
CA ILE A 12 -39.61 64.69 -20.55
C ILE A 12 -39.92 63.64 -19.49
N GLY A 13 -41.21 63.36 -19.25
CA GLY A 13 -41.62 62.31 -18.30
C GLY A 13 -41.04 60.93 -18.66
N VAL A 14 -41.09 60.56 -19.93
CA VAL A 14 -40.49 59.30 -20.43
C VAL A 14 -38.99 59.28 -20.21
N LEU A 15 -38.27 60.36 -20.56
CA LEU A 15 -36.81 60.42 -20.38
C LEU A 15 -36.40 60.36 -18.90
N VAL A 16 -37.18 60.97 -18.00
CA VAL A 16 -36.95 60.89 -16.55
C VAL A 16 -37.15 59.46 -16.05
N GLN A 17 -38.21 58.78 -16.50
CA GLN A 17 -38.48 57.40 -16.15
C GLN A 17 -37.41 56.43 -16.70
N GLU A 18 -37.00 56.60 -17.95
CA GLU A 18 -35.90 55.84 -18.58
C GLU A 18 -34.59 56.02 -17.82
N LYS A 19 -34.24 57.27 -17.45
CA LYS A 19 -33.04 57.55 -16.65
C LYS A 19 -33.09 56.83 -15.31
N PHE A 20 -34.23 56.86 -14.64
CA PHE A 20 -34.40 56.20 -13.33
C PHE A 20 -34.27 54.68 -13.45
N ALA A 21 -34.89 54.09 -14.47
CA ALA A 21 -34.79 52.66 -14.75
C ALA A 21 -33.35 52.23 -15.07
N LEU A 22 -32.64 53.00 -15.89
CA LEU A 22 -31.22 52.75 -16.22
C LEU A 22 -30.33 52.81 -14.98
N GLN A 23 -30.57 53.77 -14.10
CA GLN A 23 -29.80 53.92 -12.88
C GLN A 23 -30.02 52.72 -11.92
N LEU A 24 -31.25 52.22 -11.83
CA LEU A 24 -31.57 51.02 -11.06
C LEU A 24 -30.87 49.77 -11.62
N LEU A 25 -30.92 49.58 -12.94
CA LEU A 25 -30.24 48.47 -13.62
C LEU A 25 -28.72 48.50 -13.41
N TYR A 26 -28.12 49.69 -13.47
CA TYR A 26 -26.69 49.86 -13.23
C TYR A 26 -26.31 49.44 -11.80
N GLN A 27 -27.09 49.84 -10.80
CA GLN A 27 -26.86 49.46 -9.40
C GLN A 27 -26.98 47.94 -9.19
N GLN A 28 -28.01 47.31 -9.77
CA GLN A 28 -28.19 45.86 -9.69
C GLN A 28 -27.01 45.12 -10.34
N ASN A 29 -26.61 45.53 -11.55
CA ASN A 29 -25.48 44.92 -12.25
C ASN A 29 -24.15 45.06 -11.49
N ALA A 30 -23.90 46.22 -10.88
CA ALA A 30 -22.72 46.43 -10.06
C ALA A 30 -22.68 45.47 -8.86
N HIS A 31 -23.81 45.30 -8.17
CA HIS A 31 -23.94 44.36 -7.06
C HIS A 31 -23.76 42.89 -7.52
N HIS A 32 -24.40 42.51 -8.62
CA HIS A 32 -24.23 41.16 -9.19
C HIS A 32 -22.78 40.87 -9.58
N LEU A 33 -22.10 41.81 -10.24
CA LEU A 33 -20.71 41.66 -10.62
C LEU A 33 -19.79 41.50 -9.40
N GLN A 34 -20.03 42.27 -8.34
CA GLN A 34 -19.26 42.16 -7.10
C GLN A 34 -19.44 40.80 -6.43
N ARG A 35 -20.67 40.28 -6.42
CA ARG A 35 -20.95 38.94 -5.91
C ARG A 35 -20.25 37.85 -6.73
N CYS A 36 -20.37 37.89 -8.05
CA CYS A 36 -19.69 36.95 -8.94
C CYS A 36 -18.16 36.97 -8.75
N ARG A 37 -17.56 38.15 -8.55
CA ARG A 37 -16.11 38.26 -8.26
C ARG A 37 -15.72 37.59 -6.94
N GLY A 38 -16.54 37.73 -5.90
CA GLY A 38 -16.33 37.05 -4.63
C GLY A 38 -16.43 35.53 -4.77
N ASP A 39 -17.45 35.06 -5.50
CA ASP A 39 -17.66 33.63 -5.75
C ASP A 39 -16.51 33.01 -6.56
N ILE A 40 -16.00 33.71 -7.58
CA ILE A 40 -14.80 33.29 -8.35
C ILE A 40 -13.59 33.14 -7.42
N GLY A 41 -13.32 34.14 -6.57
CA GLY A 41 -12.19 34.06 -5.64
C GLY A 41 -12.30 32.91 -4.63
N LEU A 42 -13.53 32.59 -4.17
CA LEU A 42 -13.77 31.44 -3.31
C LEU A 42 -13.54 30.10 -4.04
N LEU A 43 -13.92 30.01 -5.31
CA LEU A 43 -13.69 28.81 -6.13
C LEU A 43 -12.20 28.59 -6.38
N GLU A 44 -11.46 29.64 -6.74
CA GLU A 44 -10.01 29.60 -6.91
C GLU A 44 -9.30 29.16 -5.63
N TYR A 45 -9.63 29.77 -4.49
CA TYR A 45 -9.08 29.38 -3.18
C TYR A 45 -9.36 27.92 -2.83
N ASN A 46 -10.59 27.45 -3.08
CA ASN A 46 -10.97 26.07 -2.81
C ASN A 46 -10.24 25.08 -3.73
N GLN A 47 -10.05 25.45 -5.00
CA GLN A 47 -9.32 24.66 -5.97
C GLN A 47 -7.85 24.50 -5.56
N ASP A 48 -7.17 25.59 -5.21
CA ASP A 48 -5.77 25.57 -4.77
C ASP A 48 -5.59 24.69 -3.53
N ARG A 49 -6.50 24.82 -2.55
CA ARG A 49 -6.46 24.03 -1.32
C ARG A 49 -6.67 22.54 -1.55
N LEU A 50 -7.54 22.17 -2.50
CA LEU A 50 -7.73 20.78 -2.91
C LEU A 50 -6.48 20.25 -3.60
N TYR A 51 -5.88 21.04 -4.49
CA TYR A 51 -4.69 20.66 -5.22
C TYR A 51 -3.47 20.46 -4.30
N GLU A 52 -3.26 21.34 -3.32
CA GLU A 52 -2.22 21.18 -2.31
C GLU A 52 -2.38 19.89 -1.49
N ARG A 53 -3.63 19.55 -1.11
CA ARG A 53 -3.91 18.30 -0.38
C ARG A 53 -3.61 17.09 -1.25
N TYR A 54 -4.00 17.14 -2.51
CA TYR A 54 -3.75 16.06 -3.46
C TYR A 54 -2.25 15.83 -3.67
N GLU A 55 -1.45 16.88 -3.92
CA GLU A 55 -0.01 16.73 -4.11
C GLU A 55 0.66 16.19 -2.83
N LYS A 56 0.26 16.66 -1.64
CA LYS A 56 0.75 16.11 -0.36
C LYS A 56 0.44 14.61 -0.22
N TRP A 57 -0.79 14.19 -0.54
CA TRP A 57 -1.17 12.78 -0.48
C TRP A 57 -0.38 11.94 -1.48
N LYS A 58 -0.22 12.42 -2.71
CA LYS A 58 0.54 11.76 -3.78
C LYS A 58 2.01 11.58 -3.42
N THR A 59 2.65 12.57 -2.78
CA THR A 59 4.02 12.43 -2.27
C THR A 59 4.10 11.35 -1.18
N LYS A 60 3.16 11.31 -0.24
CA LYS A 60 3.13 10.27 0.80
C LYS A 60 2.99 8.87 0.22
N GLU A 61 2.12 8.71 -0.78
CA GLU A 61 1.93 7.44 -1.48
C GLU A 61 3.22 6.99 -2.18
N LYS A 62 3.88 7.91 -2.91
CA LYS A 62 5.17 7.63 -3.58
C LYS A 62 6.25 7.21 -2.56
N ASN A 63 6.37 7.94 -1.45
CA ASN A 63 7.34 7.62 -0.40
C ASN A 63 7.06 6.25 0.23
N SER A 64 5.78 5.93 0.47
CA SER A 64 5.38 4.64 1.03
C SER A 64 5.76 3.48 0.10
N ARG A 65 5.50 3.63 -1.21
CA ARG A 65 5.91 2.65 -2.22
C ARG A 65 7.43 2.46 -2.27
N GLN A 66 8.19 3.55 -2.19
CA GLN A 66 9.65 3.48 -2.14
C GLN A 66 10.15 2.75 -0.89
N ILE A 67 9.58 3.04 0.29
CA ILE A 67 9.94 2.36 1.53
C ILE A 67 9.64 0.86 1.43
N ILE A 68 8.46 0.47 0.94
CA ILE A 68 8.11 -0.94 0.74
C ILE A 68 9.09 -1.62 -0.21
N LEU A 69 9.45 -0.97 -1.32
CA LEU A 69 10.42 -1.51 -2.28
C LEU A 69 11.80 -1.68 -1.63
N VAL A 70 12.25 -0.71 -0.83
CA VAL A 70 13.52 -0.81 -0.09
C VAL A 70 13.48 -1.95 0.93
N LEU A 71 12.37 -2.11 1.64
CA LEU A 71 12.19 -3.21 2.61
C LEU A 71 12.17 -4.58 1.93
N GLN A 72 11.51 -4.70 0.78
CA GLN A 72 11.48 -5.94 0.00
C GLN A 72 12.83 -6.30 -0.60
N ASN A 73 13.62 -5.30 -1.00
CA ASN A 73 14.95 -5.50 -1.59
C ASN A 73 16.07 -5.61 -0.56
N ASN A 74 15.79 -5.47 0.74
CA ASN A 74 16.81 -5.62 1.77
C ASN A 74 17.03 -7.12 2.04
N PRO A 75 18.25 -7.67 1.84
CA PRO A 75 18.51 -9.11 1.90
C PRO A 75 18.33 -9.74 3.30
N LEU A 76 18.22 -8.92 4.35
CA LEU A 76 17.64 -9.38 5.61
C LEU A 76 16.11 -9.36 5.50
N ASN A 77 15.56 -10.37 4.82
CA ASN A 77 14.27 -10.88 5.27
C ASN A 77 14.45 -11.20 6.76
N MET A 78 13.79 -10.47 7.68
CA MET A 78 13.95 -10.73 9.12
C MET A 78 13.71 -12.21 9.46
N ALA A 79 12.90 -12.91 8.65
CA ALA A 79 12.72 -14.36 8.70
C ALA A 79 14.01 -15.16 8.43
N GLU A 80 14.82 -14.77 7.44
CA GLU A 80 16.08 -15.47 7.11
C GLU A 80 17.15 -15.25 8.18
N GLY A 81 17.28 -14.01 8.66
CA GLY A 81 18.16 -13.69 9.80
C GLY A 81 17.77 -14.41 11.09
N ARG A 82 16.46 -14.62 11.33
CA ARG A 82 15.94 -15.39 12.48
C ARG A 82 16.11 -16.89 12.32
N ARG A 83 16.20 -17.42 11.09
CA ARG A 83 16.43 -18.84 10.81
C ARG A 83 17.88 -19.28 10.99
N LEU A 84 18.82 -18.37 10.81
CA LEU A 84 20.25 -18.70 10.88
C LEU A 84 20.68 -19.33 12.23
N PRO A 85 20.24 -18.84 13.41
CA PRO A 85 20.49 -19.51 14.69
C PRO A 85 19.91 -20.93 14.77
N VAL A 86 18.70 -21.13 14.24
CA VAL A 86 18.02 -22.43 14.20
C VAL A 86 18.84 -23.43 13.38
N LEU A 87 19.24 -23.04 12.17
CA LEU A 87 20.07 -23.85 11.28
C LEU A 87 21.44 -24.15 11.90
N LYS A 88 22.08 -23.19 12.59
CA LYS A 88 23.35 -23.40 13.28
C LYS A 88 23.25 -24.42 14.43
N LEU A 89 22.13 -24.45 15.16
CA LEU A 89 21.89 -25.43 16.22
C LEU A 89 21.61 -26.83 15.67
N MET A 90 20.89 -26.91 14.55
CA MET A 90 20.57 -28.19 13.92
C MET A 90 21.76 -28.77 13.12
N ALA A 91 22.64 -27.92 12.58
CA ALA A 91 23.72 -28.34 11.69
C ALA A 91 24.57 -29.51 12.24
N PRO A 92 25.01 -29.54 13.51
CA PRO A 92 25.76 -30.68 14.06
C PRO A 92 24.96 -31.98 14.11
N ALA A 93 23.65 -31.90 14.36
CA ALA A 93 22.77 -33.06 14.39
C ALA A 93 22.41 -33.53 12.97
N LEU A 94 22.21 -32.60 12.03
CA LEU A 94 21.99 -32.90 10.62
C LEU A 94 23.22 -33.50 9.95
N ALA A 95 24.43 -33.09 10.35
CA ALA A 95 25.69 -33.63 9.83
C ALA A 95 25.90 -35.13 10.13
N LYS A 96 25.12 -35.71 11.04
CA LYS A 96 25.12 -37.15 11.31
C LYS A 96 24.44 -37.95 10.19
N PHE A 97 23.53 -37.31 9.44
CA PHE A 97 22.89 -37.92 8.30
C PHE A 97 23.78 -37.74 7.07
N GLN A 98 24.27 -38.85 6.53
CA GLN A 98 25.00 -38.84 5.27
C GLN A 98 24.04 -38.53 4.12
N PRO A 99 24.47 -37.76 3.09
CA PRO A 99 23.67 -37.54 1.89
C PRO A 99 23.15 -38.86 1.32
N TYR A 100 21.90 -38.85 0.88
CA TYR A 100 21.26 -40.05 0.35
C TYR A 100 21.83 -40.41 -1.03
N ILE A 101 22.45 -41.58 -1.10
CA ILE A 101 23.05 -42.17 -2.31
C ILE A 101 22.45 -43.55 -2.65
N GLY A 102 21.34 -43.93 -1.99
CA GLY A 102 20.73 -45.27 -2.16
C GLY A 102 21.16 -46.30 -1.11
N GLN A 103 21.68 -45.85 0.04
CA GLN A 103 22.20 -46.73 1.09
C GLN A 103 21.13 -47.57 1.80
N GLU A 104 19.88 -47.13 1.78
CA GLU A 104 18.73 -47.80 2.38
C GLU A 104 17.45 -47.43 1.62
N PRO A 105 16.29 -48.06 1.87
CA PRO A 105 15.04 -47.63 1.26
C PRO A 105 14.79 -46.12 1.53
N PRO A 106 14.42 -45.33 0.50
CA PRO A 106 14.20 -43.89 0.64
C PRO A 106 13.24 -43.52 1.78
N ASP A 107 12.19 -44.33 1.94
CA ASP A 107 11.19 -44.15 2.99
C ASP A 107 11.78 -44.29 4.39
N ASP A 108 12.60 -45.32 4.62
CA ASP A 108 13.25 -45.57 5.91
C ASP A 108 14.26 -44.45 6.25
N TYR A 109 14.97 -43.94 5.24
CA TYR A 109 15.87 -42.80 5.38
C TYR A 109 15.11 -41.53 5.77
N LEU A 110 14.02 -41.23 5.05
CA LEU A 110 13.17 -40.08 5.32
C LEU A 110 12.57 -40.15 6.73
N ASP A 111 12.06 -41.31 7.15
CA ASP A 111 11.45 -41.48 8.48
C ASP A 111 12.44 -41.18 9.61
N LYS A 112 13.72 -41.60 9.47
CA LYS A 112 14.76 -41.28 10.46
C LYS A 112 15.04 -39.78 10.56
N VAL A 113 15.08 -39.09 9.41
CA VAL A 113 15.30 -37.64 9.38
C VAL A 113 14.06 -36.91 9.94
N ILE A 114 12.85 -37.35 9.57
CA ILE A 114 11.57 -36.81 10.05
C ILE A 114 11.45 -36.94 11.58
N GLN A 115 11.76 -38.13 12.12
CA GLN A 115 11.73 -38.38 13.57
C GLN A 115 12.68 -37.47 14.34
N SER A 116 13.81 -37.06 13.73
CA SER A 116 14.75 -36.13 14.35
C SER A 116 14.17 -34.72 14.53
N TRP A 117 13.10 -34.35 13.82
CA TRP A 117 12.46 -33.04 13.96
C TRP A 117 11.81 -32.83 15.32
N ALA A 118 11.27 -33.87 15.96
CA ALA A 118 10.69 -33.76 17.30
C ALA A 118 11.75 -33.31 18.34
N TYR A 119 12.98 -33.80 18.19
CA TYR A 119 14.12 -33.35 18.99
C TYR A 119 14.45 -31.88 18.72
N PHE A 120 14.47 -31.45 17.45
CA PHE A 120 14.71 -30.05 17.11
C PHE A 120 13.61 -29.12 17.62
N GLU A 121 12.34 -29.45 17.41
CA GLU A 121 11.19 -28.67 17.88
C GLU A 121 11.21 -28.48 19.41
N GLY A 122 11.58 -29.53 20.17
CA GLY A 122 11.76 -29.45 21.61
C GLY A 122 12.89 -28.49 22.02
N HIS A 123 14.00 -28.45 21.28
CA HIS A 123 15.07 -27.48 21.52
C HIS A 123 14.76 -26.06 21.03
N MET A 124 13.93 -25.92 20.00
CA MET A 124 13.52 -24.63 19.46
C MET A 124 12.55 -23.88 20.37
N THR A 125 11.61 -24.60 21.00
CA THR A 125 10.65 -24.03 21.96
C THR A 125 11.32 -23.52 23.25
N VAL A 126 12.46 -24.09 23.63
CA VAL A 126 13.26 -23.68 24.80
C VAL A 126 14.09 -22.43 24.52
N LEU A 127 14.40 -22.13 23.26
CA LEU A 127 15.16 -20.96 22.87
C LEU A 127 14.21 -19.75 22.76
N GLU A 128 14.08 -18.94 23.81
CA GLU A 128 13.19 -17.75 23.88
C GLU A 128 13.31 -16.77 22.69
N ASN A 129 14.38 -16.88 21.88
CA ASN A 129 14.67 -16.04 20.73
C ASN A 129 14.26 -16.61 19.36
N ALA A 130 13.95 -17.91 19.27
CA ALA A 130 13.51 -18.52 18.02
C ALA A 130 12.00 -18.73 18.09
N ASN A 131 11.24 -18.01 17.25
CA ASN A 131 9.82 -18.30 17.17
C ASN A 131 9.69 -19.74 16.67
N ALA A 132 8.99 -20.61 17.40
CA ALA A 132 8.77 -21.99 16.99
C ALA A 132 8.20 -22.10 15.54
N GLY A 133 7.56 -21.04 15.04
CA GLY A 133 7.09 -20.93 13.66
C GLY A 133 8.16 -20.74 12.58
N ASP A 134 9.43 -20.48 12.92
CA ASP A 134 10.51 -20.29 11.95
C ASP A 134 11.00 -21.62 11.34
N PHE A 135 10.86 -22.75 12.08
CA PHE A 135 11.09 -24.13 11.62
C PHE A 135 9.82 -24.75 11.01
N ASN A 136 9.25 -24.07 10.02
CA ASN A 136 8.03 -24.51 9.35
C ASN A 136 8.29 -25.53 8.23
N ASN A 137 7.21 -26.06 7.65
CA ASN A 137 7.26 -27.10 6.62
C ASN A 137 8.11 -26.72 5.40
N ALA A 138 8.18 -25.44 5.02
CA ALA A 138 9.02 -25.01 3.91
C ALA A 138 10.51 -25.25 4.18
N VAL A 139 10.98 -24.92 5.40
CA VAL A 139 12.37 -25.17 5.81
C VAL A 139 12.65 -26.67 5.90
N LYS A 140 11.71 -27.45 6.46
CA LYS A 140 11.83 -28.92 6.52
C LYS A 140 11.98 -29.52 5.12
N CYS A 141 11.17 -29.06 4.16
CA CYS A 141 11.28 -29.47 2.76
C CYS A 141 12.64 -29.14 2.15
N ASP A 142 13.18 -27.96 2.39
CA ASP A 142 14.46 -27.55 1.79
C ASP A 142 15.66 -28.30 2.39
N ILE A 143 15.63 -28.61 3.69
CA ILE A 143 16.63 -29.50 4.32
C ILE A 143 16.58 -30.90 3.69
N LEU A 144 15.38 -31.48 3.55
CA LEU A 144 15.25 -32.79 2.92
C LEU A 144 15.74 -32.79 1.47
N LYS A 145 15.44 -31.75 0.70
CA LYS A 145 15.97 -31.59 -0.66
C LYS A 145 17.49 -31.56 -0.68
N SER A 146 18.11 -30.82 0.25
CA SER A 146 19.57 -30.78 0.35
C SER A 146 20.18 -32.14 0.69
N MET A 147 19.43 -33.00 1.40
CA MET A 147 19.90 -34.33 1.80
C MET A 147 19.66 -35.42 0.75
N MET A 148 18.57 -35.34 -0.02
CA MET A 148 18.22 -36.32 -1.05
C MET A 148 18.68 -35.95 -2.48
N GLY A 149 19.12 -34.71 -2.70
CA GLY A 149 19.42 -34.20 -4.04
C GLY A 149 18.16 -34.05 -4.91
N GLU A 150 18.33 -34.09 -6.24
CA GLU A 150 17.24 -33.85 -7.22
C GLU A 150 16.13 -34.94 -7.24
N ASN A 151 16.32 -36.05 -6.51
CA ASN A 151 15.40 -37.21 -6.51
C ASN A 151 14.13 -37.02 -5.66
N MET A 152 13.91 -35.83 -5.08
CA MET A 152 12.78 -35.52 -4.18
C MET A 152 11.40 -35.53 -4.84
N LEU A 153 11.32 -35.39 -6.17
CA LEU A 153 10.04 -35.20 -6.88
C LEU A 153 9.05 -36.36 -6.68
N GLN A 154 9.55 -37.58 -6.41
CA GLN A 154 8.70 -38.75 -6.14
C GLN A 154 8.16 -38.83 -4.70
N TYR A 155 8.74 -38.08 -3.75
CA TYR A 155 8.47 -38.21 -2.31
C TYR A 155 7.74 -37.00 -1.70
N GLN A 156 7.34 -36.02 -2.53
CA GLN A 156 6.68 -34.79 -2.08
C GLN A 156 5.38 -35.02 -1.29
N CYS A 157 4.66 -36.12 -1.54
CA CYS A 157 3.39 -36.42 -0.86
C CYS A 157 3.52 -36.82 0.63
N LYS A 158 4.68 -37.32 1.09
CA LYS A 158 4.87 -37.71 2.50
C LYS A 158 5.27 -36.55 3.41
N ILE A 159 5.78 -35.45 2.85
CA ILE A 159 6.36 -34.34 3.62
C ILE A 159 5.27 -33.32 4.05
N LEU A 160 4.07 -33.41 3.48
CA LEU A 160 2.93 -32.50 3.74
C LEU A 160 1.86 -33.07 4.71
N LEU A 161 2.04 -34.30 5.22
CA LEU A 161 1.20 -34.93 6.24
C LEU A 161 1.93 -34.96 7.58
#